data_AF-A0A564Y0L4-F1
#
_entry.id   AF-A0A564Y0L4-F1
#
_cell.length_a   1.000
_cell.length_b   1.000
_cell.length_c   1.000
_cell.angle_alpha   90.00
_cell.angle_beta   90.00
_cell.angle_gamma   90.00
#
_symmetry.space_group_name_H-M   'P 1'
#
loop_
_entity.id
_entity.type
_entity.pdbx_description
1 polymer ?
#
loop_
_entity_poly.entity_id
_entity_poly.type
_entity_poly.pdbx_seq_one_letter_code
_entity_poly.pdbx_strand_id
1 'polypeptide(L)'
;MDQDKPILENLVSIYEKPPSNSTPTPSKKGEGRKEEVIYRPPHLNPVFYGDNSAPQKKISRERRRAMKRLLEDPDIMEEEDLPTEIYYGAAHTTAKYLEKMREREKYEEENFTRLPQTKRDKLIQKQLERGEVPFGRIRKDYIKKVLESSDDEEELAFIKMTVR
;
A
#
# COMPACT_ATOMS: atom_id res chain seq x y z
N MET A 1 -11.97 -62.48 -15.82
CA MET A 1 -11.43 -61.91 -14.56
C MET A 1 -10.67 -60.67 -14.94
N ASP A 2 -11.42 -59.60 -15.06
CA ASP A 2 -11.19 -58.59 -16.07
C ASP A 2 -10.41 -57.40 -15.48
N GLN A 3 -9.62 -56.77 -16.34
CA GLN A 3 -8.72 -55.69 -15.96
C GLN A 3 -9.40 -54.34 -16.20
N ASP A 4 -10.18 -53.87 -15.23
CA ASP A 4 -10.74 -52.51 -15.24
C ASP A 4 -9.61 -51.47 -15.11
N LYS A 5 -9.04 -51.09 -16.25
CA LYS A 5 -8.13 -49.95 -16.38
C LYS A 5 -8.92 -48.74 -16.84
N PRO A 6 -8.88 -47.59 -16.13
CA PRO A 6 -9.61 -46.41 -16.55
C PRO A 6 -9.11 -45.88 -17.90
N ILE A 7 -10.04 -45.53 -18.78
CA ILE A 7 -9.78 -45.01 -20.12
C ILE A 7 -9.25 -43.58 -20.01
N LEU A 8 -7.97 -43.37 -20.33
CA LEU A 8 -7.27 -42.08 -20.21
C LEU A 8 -7.33 -41.22 -21.50
N GLU A 9 -8.26 -41.50 -22.41
CA GLU A 9 -8.34 -40.82 -23.73
C GLU A 9 -8.89 -39.38 -23.66
N ASN A 10 -9.46 -38.95 -22.53
CA ASN A 10 -10.01 -37.59 -22.36
C ASN A 10 -9.02 -36.58 -21.73
N LEU A 11 -7.76 -36.95 -21.50
CA LEU A 11 -6.73 -36.02 -21.04
C LEU A 11 -6.12 -35.24 -22.22
N VAL A 12 -6.84 -34.20 -22.65
CA VAL A 12 -6.30 -33.19 -23.57
C VAL A 12 -5.04 -32.57 -22.98
N SER A 13 -3.91 -32.78 -23.65
CA SER A 13 -2.59 -32.29 -23.22
C SER A 13 -2.53 -30.77 -23.30
N ILE A 14 -2.55 -30.11 -22.13
CA ILE A 14 -2.38 -28.65 -22.02
C ILE A 14 -0.92 -28.28 -21.77
N TYR A 15 -0.21 -28.05 -22.87
CA TYR A 15 0.89 -27.10 -23.03
C TYR A 15 2.31 -27.42 -22.50
N GLU A 16 3.12 -27.90 -23.43
CA GLU A 16 4.39 -27.28 -23.83
C GLU A 16 4.27 -26.93 -25.33
N LYS A 17 4.98 -26.01 -26.01
CA LYS A 17 6.00 -24.96 -25.74
C LYS A 17 6.17 -24.17 -27.09
N PRO A 18 6.85 -23.02 -27.19
CA PRO A 18 6.94 -21.83 -26.35
C PRO A 18 6.57 -20.54 -27.18
N PRO A 19 7.30 -19.40 -27.19
CA PRO A 19 6.72 -18.07 -26.99
C PRO A 19 6.21 -17.36 -28.26
N SER A 20 5.09 -16.63 -28.15
CA SER A 20 4.75 -15.55 -29.09
C SER A 20 4.68 -14.20 -28.37
N ASN A 21 5.49 -13.24 -28.83
CA ASN A 21 5.47 -11.87 -28.32
C ASN A 21 4.24 -11.15 -28.87
N SER A 22 3.25 -10.87 -28.03
CA SER A 22 2.34 -9.74 -28.26
C SER A 22 2.10 -8.98 -26.96
N THR A 23 2.58 -7.74 -26.93
CA THR A 23 2.40 -6.81 -25.81
C THR A 23 1.04 -6.13 -25.91
N PRO A 24 0.15 -6.27 -24.92
CA PRO A 24 -1.03 -5.41 -24.83
C PRO A 24 -0.57 -4.04 -24.33
N THR A 25 -0.48 -3.07 -25.24
CA THR A 25 -0.39 -1.66 -24.87
C THR A 25 -1.66 -1.25 -24.11
N PRO A 26 -1.59 -0.38 -23.09
CA PRO A 26 -2.78 0.12 -22.43
C PRO A 26 -3.49 1.11 -23.37
N SER A 27 -4.37 0.58 -24.22
CA SER A 27 -5.23 1.41 -25.07
C SER A 27 -6.23 2.17 -24.20
N LYS A 28 -6.49 3.41 -24.63
CA LYS A 28 -7.30 4.38 -23.88
C LYS A 28 -8.73 3.89 -23.71
N LYS A 29 -9.42 4.42 -22.67
CA LYS A 29 -10.88 4.37 -22.57
C LYS A 29 -11.49 4.78 -23.92
N GLY A 30 -12.27 3.88 -24.50
CA GLY A 30 -12.98 4.04 -25.76
C GLY A 30 -14.15 3.07 -25.77
N GLU A 31 -15.28 3.50 -26.29
CA GLU A 31 -16.56 2.80 -26.17
C GLU A 31 -16.60 1.44 -26.89
N GLY A 32 -17.53 0.59 -26.46
CA GLY A 32 -18.25 -0.28 -27.40
C GLY A 32 -17.48 -1.46 -28.00
N ARG A 33 -16.58 -2.11 -27.26
CA ARG A 33 -16.26 -3.53 -27.57
C ARG A 33 -17.23 -4.42 -26.81
N LYS A 34 -18.03 -5.20 -27.55
CA LYS A 34 -18.82 -6.29 -27.00
C LYS A 34 -17.84 -7.39 -26.58
N GLU A 35 -17.41 -7.35 -25.31
CA GLU A 35 -16.75 -8.50 -24.69
C GLU A 35 -17.69 -9.70 -24.82
N GLU A 36 -17.14 -10.88 -25.16
CA GLU A 36 -17.90 -12.12 -25.10
C GLU A 36 -18.52 -12.23 -23.71
N VAL A 37 -19.83 -12.53 -23.66
CA VAL A 37 -20.63 -12.44 -22.42
C VAL A 37 -20.35 -13.64 -21.52
N ILE A 38 -19.11 -13.73 -21.05
CA ILE A 38 -18.67 -14.64 -20.00
C ILE A 38 -19.33 -14.14 -18.72
N TYR A 39 -20.35 -14.87 -18.27
CA TYR A 39 -21.05 -14.53 -17.03
C TYR A 39 -20.08 -14.49 -15.87
N ARG A 40 -19.86 -13.28 -15.33
CA ARG A 40 -19.12 -13.08 -14.08
C ARG A 40 -20.12 -13.08 -12.94
N PRO A 41 -20.08 -14.06 -12.02
CA PRO A 41 -20.98 -14.05 -10.86
C PRO A 41 -20.78 -12.77 -10.04
N PRO A 42 -21.84 -12.22 -9.44
CA PRO A 42 -21.76 -10.99 -8.66
C PRO A 42 -20.79 -11.17 -7.49
N HIS A 43 -19.81 -10.28 -7.38
CA HIS A 43 -18.82 -10.30 -6.31
C HIS A 43 -19.47 -9.78 -5.00
N LEU A 44 -20.11 -10.68 -4.27
CA LEU A 44 -20.72 -10.39 -2.98
C LEU A 44 -19.62 -10.01 -1.96
N ASN A 45 -19.69 -8.79 -1.45
CA ASN A 45 -18.87 -8.40 -0.30
C ASN A 45 -19.37 -9.15 0.95
N PRO A 46 -18.48 -9.65 1.83
CA PRO A 46 -18.89 -10.36 3.02
C PRO A 46 -19.72 -9.46 3.94
N VAL A 47 -20.96 -9.86 4.20
CA VAL A 47 -21.87 -9.23 5.16
C VAL A 47 -21.60 -9.85 6.53
N PHE A 48 -20.92 -9.10 7.40
CA PHE A 48 -20.68 -9.51 8.78
C PHE A 48 -21.92 -9.21 9.63
N TYR A 49 -22.64 -10.26 10.03
CA TYR A 49 -23.77 -10.14 10.95
C TYR A 49 -23.27 -9.91 12.38
N GLY A 50 -23.72 -8.83 13.02
CA GLY A 50 -23.61 -8.61 14.47
C GLY A 50 -22.33 -7.95 15.00
N ASP A 51 -21.24 -7.86 14.24
CA ASP A 51 -20.00 -7.22 14.72
C ASP A 51 -19.88 -5.74 14.32
N ASN A 52 -20.60 -4.87 15.05
CA ASN A 52 -20.53 -3.41 14.93
C ASN A 52 -19.15 -2.81 15.31
N SER A 53 -18.11 -3.62 15.60
CA SER A 53 -16.74 -3.14 15.86
C SER A 53 -15.93 -2.80 14.59
N ALA A 54 -16.46 -3.05 13.39
CA ALA A 54 -15.77 -2.73 12.13
C ALA A 54 -15.35 -1.24 11.95
N PRO A 55 -16.10 -0.23 12.45
CA PRO A 55 -15.63 1.16 12.52
C PRO A 55 -14.53 1.35 13.58
N GLN A 56 -14.70 0.81 14.79
CA GLN A 56 -13.74 0.93 15.91
C GLN A 56 -12.35 0.37 15.55
N LYS A 57 -12.30 -0.75 14.81
CA LYS A 57 -11.05 -1.36 14.29
C LYS A 57 -10.32 -0.46 13.27
N LYS A 58 -11.01 0.49 12.62
CA LYS A 58 -10.40 1.46 11.69
C LYS A 58 -9.86 2.69 12.42
N ILE A 59 -10.64 3.27 13.32
CA ILE A 59 -10.27 4.46 14.12
C ILE A 59 -8.99 4.17 14.93
N SER A 60 -8.96 3.06 15.67
CA SER A 60 -7.78 2.62 16.44
C SER A 60 -6.51 2.44 15.60
N ARG A 61 -6.63 1.95 14.35
CA ARG A 61 -5.49 1.81 13.42
C ARG A 61 -5.00 3.15 12.89
N GLU A 62 -5.89 4.12 12.68
CA GLU A 62 -5.54 5.47 12.25
C GLU A 62 -4.88 6.27 13.38
N ARG A 63 -5.46 6.24 14.59
CA ARG A 63 -4.89 6.79 15.83
C ARG A 63 -3.46 6.28 16.06
N ARG A 64 -3.24 4.95 16.00
CA ARG A 64 -1.90 4.36 16.15
C ARG A 64 -0.91 4.83 15.08
N ARG A 65 -1.37 5.07 13.84
CA ARG A 65 -0.52 5.62 12.76
C ARG A 65 -0.20 7.09 12.98
N ALA A 66 -1.15 7.89 13.48
CA ALA A 66 -0.93 9.30 13.81
C ALA A 66 0.06 9.43 14.98
N MET A 67 -0.15 8.67 16.07
CA MET A 67 0.79 8.60 17.20
C MET A 67 2.21 8.22 16.77
N LYS A 68 2.36 7.16 15.96
CA LYS A 68 3.69 6.77 15.45
C LYS A 68 4.35 7.89 14.63
N ARG A 69 3.59 8.65 13.84
CA ARG A 69 4.13 9.76 13.06
C ARG A 69 4.54 10.96 13.91
N LEU A 70 3.84 11.23 15.02
CA LEU A 70 4.23 12.27 15.97
C LEU A 70 5.52 11.93 16.71
N LEU A 71 5.76 10.66 17.00
CA LEU A 71 7.02 10.20 17.60
C LEU A 71 8.20 10.23 16.59
N GLU A 72 7.90 10.31 15.30
CA GLU A 72 8.87 10.45 14.20
C GLU A 72 8.95 11.90 13.67
N ASP A 73 8.33 12.89 14.34
CA ASP A 73 8.26 14.28 13.88
C ASP A 73 9.51 15.04 14.37
N PRO A 74 10.36 15.59 13.48
CA PRO A 74 11.59 16.28 13.88
C PRO A 74 11.32 17.55 14.69
N ASP A 75 10.15 18.17 14.56
CA ASP A 75 9.75 19.33 15.36
C ASP A 75 9.42 18.94 16.84
N ILE A 76 9.28 17.64 17.14
CA ILE A 76 8.92 17.10 18.46
C ILE A 76 10.11 16.35 19.10
N MET A 77 10.94 15.68 18.30
CA MET A 77 12.21 15.17 18.77
C MET A 77 13.21 16.31 19.01
N GLU A 78 13.93 16.26 20.12
CA GLU A 78 15.08 17.14 20.34
C GLU A 78 16.18 16.73 19.35
N GLU A 79 16.37 17.54 18.30
CA GLU A 79 17.38 17.29 17.28
C GLU A 79 18.77 17.56 17.89
N GLU A 80 19.65 16.55 17.90
CA GLU A 80 21.03 16.71 18.39
C GLU A 80 21.75 17.73 17.48
N ASP A 81 22.48 18.69 18.07
CA ASP A 81 23.20 19.76 17.34
C ASP A 81 24.47 19.22 16.64
N LEU A 82 24.24 18.38 15.62
CA LEU A 82 25.22 17.77 14.75
C LEU A 82 25.03 18.28 13.31
N PRO A 83 26.12 18.43 12.54
CA PRO A 83 26.03 18.90 11.15
C PRO A 83 25.25 17.91 10.27
N THR A 84 24.13 18.37 9.71
CA THR A 84 23.27 17.58 8.83
C THR A 84 23.92 17.33 7.47
N GLU A 85 23.75 16.11 6.91
CA GLU A 85 24.18 15.77 5.54
C GLU A 85 23.37 16.56 4.49
N ILE A 86 24.04 17.39 3.68
CA ILE A 86 23.41 18.19 2.62
C ILE A 86 23.62 17.54 1.25
N TYR A 87 22.52 17.18 0.58
CA TYR A 87 22.52 16.61 -0.77
C TYR A 87 22.19 17.69 -1.82
N TYR A 88 23.20 18.09 -2.61
CA TYR A 88 23.02 19.03 -3.72
C TYR A 88 22.10 18.45 -4.80
N GLY A 89 21.18 19.27 -5.31
CA GLY A 89 20.16 18.86 -6.28
C GLY A 89 18.96 18.10 -5.70
N ALA A 90 18.95 17.79 -4.40
CA ALA A 90 17.89 17.04 -3.73
C ALA A 90 16.86 17.92 -2.98
N ALA A 91 16.68 19.18 -3.38
CA ALA A 91 15.91 20.21 -2.64
C ALA A 91 14.43 19.87 -2.34
N HIS A 92 13.88 18.80 -2.90
CA HIS A 92 12.51 18.33 -2.69
C HIS A 92 12.42 16.90 -2.14
N THR A 93 13.55 16.27 -1.75
CA THR A 93 13.51 14.94 -1.15
C THR A 93 13.08 14.99 0.31
N THR A 94 12.14 14.12 0.69
CA THR A 94 11.76 13.91 2.09
C THR A 94 12.82 13.09 2.84
N ALA A 95 13.04 13.32 4.13
CA ALA A 95 13.97 12.52 4.95
C ALA A 95 13.80 11.00 4.78
N LYS A 96 12.55 10.51 4.79
CA LYS A 96 12.20 9.07 4.57
C LYS A 96 12.57 8.52 3.19
N TYR A 97 12.80 9.39 2.21
CA TYR A 97 13.34 8.99 0.90
C TYR A 97 14.85 8.84 0.95
N LEU A 98 15.55 9.77 1.61
CA LEU A 98 16.99 9.69 1.83
C LEU A 98 17.36 8.46 2.67
N GLU A 99 16.61 8.20 3.74
CA GLU A 99 16.74 7.00 4.58
C GLU A 99 16.61 5.70 3.75
N LYS A 100 15.58 5.60 2.90
CA LYS A 100 15.40 4.46 1.98
C LYS A 100 16.53 4.34 0.95
N MET A 101 17.11 5.46 0.50
CA MET A 101 18.26 5.44 -0.41
C MET A 101 19.51 4.92 0.30
N ARG A 102 19.79 5.40 1.52
CA ARG A 102 20.88 4.94 2.39
C ARG A 102 20.75 3.45 2.73
N GLU A 103 19.54 2.97 3.02
CA GLU A 103 19.25 1.54 3.25
C GLU A 103 19.56 0.69 2.01
N ARG A 104 19.19 1.17 0.81
CA ARG A 104 19.55 0.51 -0.45
C ARG A 104 21.06 0.49 -0.64
N GLU A 105 21.74 1.62 -0.51
CA GLU A 105 23.19 1.74 -0.69
C GLU A 105 23.93 0.77 0.23
N LYS A 106 23.58 0.75 1.52
CA LYS A 106 24.08 -0.21 2.50
C LYS A 106 23.89 -1.67 2.05
N TYR A 107 22.69 -2.05 1.60
CA TYR A 107 22.44 -3.41 1.11
C TYR A 107 23.31 -3.74 -0.13
N GLU A 108 23.42 -2.81 -1.07
CA GLU A 108 24.19 -3.02 -2.31
C GLU A 108 25.70 -3.14 -2.05
N GLU A 109 26.22 -2.44 -1.03
CA GLU A 109 27.59 -2.56 -0.53
C GLU A 109 27.83 -3.88 0.22
N GLU A 110 26.95 -4.24 1.17
CA GLU A 110 27.05 -5.49 1.94
C GLU A 110 26.98 -6.74 1.05
N ASN A 111 26.16 -6.71 0.00
CA ASN A 111 25.90 -7.86 -0.88
C ASN A 111 26.59 -7.74 -2.25
N PHE A 112 27.40 -6.70 -2.48
CA PHE A 112 28.12 -6.41 -3.74
C PHE A 112 27.26 -6.53 -5.02
N THR A 113 25.96 -6.25 -4.92
CA THR A 113 24.97 -6.47 -6.00
C THR A 113 23.99 -5.30 -6.09
N ARG A 114 23.71 -4.81 -7.30
CA ARG A 114 22.82 -3.66 -7.55
C ARG A 114 21.34 -4.08 -7.61
N LEU A 115 20.45 -3.31 -6.98
CA LEU A 115 19.01 -3.56 -7.04
C LEU A 115 18.37 -3.01 -8.33
N PRO A 116 17.48 -3.77 -8.98
CA PRO A 116 16.71 -3.27 -10.11
C PRO A 116 15.65 -2.25 -9.65
N GLN A 117 15.60 -1.09 -10.30
CA GLN A 117 14.58 -0.08 -10.03
C GLN A 117 13.19 -0.54 -10.48
N THR A 118 12.21 -0.57 -9.56
CA THR A 118 10.84 -0.95 -9.92
C THR A 118 10.09 0.19 -10.63
N LYS A 119 8.99 -0.15 -11.33
CA LYS A 119 8.08 0.85 -11.91
C LYS A 119 7.51 1.83 -10.85
N ARG A 120 7.40 1.41 -9.58
CA ARG A 120 6.93 2.26 -8.48
C ARG A 120 8.01 3.26 -8.07
N ASP A 121 9.26 2.84 -7.97
CA ASP A 121 10.38 3.75 -7.64
C ASP A 121 10.51 4.86 -8.69
N LYS A 122 10.40 4.52 -9.99
CA LYS A 122 10.42 5.50 -11.09
C LYS A 122 9.27 6.52 -11.01
N LEU A 123 8.08 6.08 -10.58
CA LEU A 123 6.95 6.98 -10.36
C LEU A 123 7.18 7.91 -9.17
N ILE A 124 7.73 7.41 -8.06
CA ILE A 124 8.08 8.21 -6.88
C ILE A 124 9.18 9.23 -7.22
N GLN A 125 10.22 8.82 -7.93
CA GLN A 125 11.30 9.70 -8.37
C GLN A 125 10.76 10.85 -9.24
N LYS A 126 9.88 10.54 -10.21
CA LYS A 126 9.21 11.56 -11.04
C LYS A 126 8.27 12.47 -10.24
N GLN A 127 7.72 12.01 -9.11
CA GLN A 127 6.92 12.87 -8.22
C GLN A 127 7.82 13.86 -7.47
N LEU A 128 8.92 13.37 -6.88
CA LEU A 128 9.92 14.19 -6.18
C LEU A 128 10.54 15.26 -7.09
N GLU A 129 10.90 14.89 -8.33
CA GLU A 129 11.42 15.81 -9.35
C GLU A 129 10.45 16.98 -9.65
N ARG A 130 9.13 16.73 -9.57
CA ARG A 130 8.09 17.74 -9.77
C ARG A 130 7.72 18.50 -8.50
N GLY A 131 8.39 18.25 -7.37
CA GLY A 131 8.01 18.78 -6.06
C GLY A 131 6.68 18.22 -5.51
N GLU A 132 6.10 17.20 -6.16
CA GLU A 132 4.93 16.49 -5.65
C GLU A 132 5.38 15.59 -4.48
N VAL A 133 5.01 15.93 -3.24
CA VAL A 133 5.30 15.07 -2.08
C VAL A 133 4.67 13.67 -2.26
N PRO A 134 5.46 12.60 -2.50
CA PRO A 134 4.92 11.29 -2.86
C PRO A 134 4.29 10.59 -1.66
N PHE A 135 4.71 10.96 -0.44
CA PHE A 135 4.25 10.38 0.83
C PHE A 135 3.03 11.10 1.43
N GLY A 136 2.13 11.55 0.56
CA GLY A 136 0.76 11.92 0.91
C GLY A 136 0.56 13.36 1.40
N ARG A 137 -0.58 13.93 0.98
CA ARG A 137 -1.09 15.23 1.43
C ARG A 137 -1.69 15.16 2.85
N ILE A 138 -0.98 14.59 3.82
CA ILE A 138 -1.37 14.60 5.23
C ILE A 138 -0.10 14.78 6.07
N ARG A 139 0.39 16.03 6.20
CA ARG A 139 1.26 16.43 7.31
C ARG A 139 0.49 17.17 8.40
N LYS A 140 -0.61 17.83 8.03
CA LYS A 140 -1.46 18.55 8.97
C LYS A 140 -2.48 17.57 9.55
N ASP A 141 -2.71 17.72 10.85
CA ASP A 141 -3.78 17.10 11.64
C ASP A 141 -3.48 15.71 12.26
N TYR A 142 -2.22 15.29 12.46
CA TYR A 142 -1.94 14.08 13.27
C TYR A 142 -2.35 14.24 14.74
N ILE A 143 -1.99 15.38 15.37
CA ILE A 143 -2.38 15.71 16.75
C ILE A 143 -3.90 15.76 16.84
N LYS A 144 -4.53 16.51 15.94
CA LYS A 144 -5.99 16.62 15.82
C LYS A 144 -6.65 15.25 15.65
N LYS A 145 -6.12 14.36 14.80
CA LYS A 145 -6.65 13.00 14.61
C LYS A 145 -6.54 12.13 15.87
N VAL A 146 -5.49 12.32 16.67
CA VAL A 146 -5.35 11.63 17.97
C VAL A 146 -6.36 12.16 18.99
N LEU A 147 -6.60 13.48 19.01
CA LEU A 147 -7.57 14.14 19.90
C LEU A 147 -9.03 13.84 19.51
N GLU A 148 -9.42 14.00 18.25
CA GLU A 148 -10.76 13.66 17.73
C GLU A 148 -11.14 12.21 18.07
N SER A 149 -10.19 11.27 17.98
CA SER A 149 -10.42 9.87 18.34
C SER A 149 -10.53 9.59 19.84
N SER A 150 -10.33 10.60 20.70
CA SER A 150 -10.54 10.51 22.14
C SER A 150 -11.99 10.84 22.49
N ASP A 151 -12.52 11.92 21.91
CA ASP A 151 -13.90 12.36 22.11
C ASP A 151 -14.89 11.27 21.63
N ASP A 152 -14.61 10.64 20.49
CA ASP A 152 -15.34 9.45 19.98
C ASP A 152 -15.42 8.29 21.01
N GLU A 153 -14.35 8.05 21.79
CA GLU A 153 -14.30 6.98 22.79
C GLU A 153 -15.12 7.33 24.04
N GLU A 154 -15.18 8.60 24.43
CA GLU A 154 -16.00 9.09 25.55
C GLU A 154 -17.50 9.06 25.22
N GLU A 155 -17.91 9.49 24.04
CA GLU A 155 -19.32 9.38 23.61
C GLU A 155 -19.78 7.91 23.56
N LEU A 156 -18.95 7.02 23.02
CA LEU A 156 -19.25 5.57 22.99
C LEU A 156 -19.33 4.95 24.39
N ALA A 157 -18.49 5.40 25.34
CA ALA A 157 -18.57 4.98 26.73
C ALA A 157 -19.86 5.48 27.40
N PHE A 158 -20.22 6.75 27.17
CA PHE A 158 -21.43 7.37 27.70
C PHE A 158 -22.71 6.69 27.18
N ILE A 159 -22.79 6.41 25.88
CA ILE A 159 -23.90 5.66 25.25
C ILE A 159 -23.99 4.25 25.85
N LYS A 160 -22.86 3.56 26.02
CA LYS A 160 -22.83 2.22 26.63
C LYS A 160 -23.24 2.22 28.11
N MET A 161 -23.08 3.34 28.82
CA MET A 161 -23.56 3.50 30.19
C MET A 161 -25.04 3.90 30.30
N THR A 162 -25.60 4.57 29.29
CA THR A 162 -27.01 5.01 29.28
C THR A 162 -27.99 4.00 28.67
N VAL A 163 -27.52 3.04 27.86
CA VAL A 163 -28.33 1.93 27.32
C VAL A 163 -28.30 0.73 28.30
N ARG A 164 -28.73 0.96 29.55
CA ARG A 164 -28.72 -0.05 30.62
C ARG A 164 -30.03 -0.09 31.41
#